data_AF-A0A524AU19-F1
#
_entry.id   AF-A0A524AU19-F1
#
_cell.length_a   1.000
_cell.length_b   1.000
_cell.length_c   1.000
_cell.angle_alpha   90.00
_cell.angle_beta   90.00
_cell.angle_gamma   90.00
#
_symmetry.space_group_name_H-M   'P 1'
#
loop_
_entity.id
_entity.type
_entity.pdbx_description
1 polymer ?
#
loop_
_entity_poly.entity_id
_entity_poly.type
_entity_poly.pdbx_seq_one_letter_code
_entity_poly.pdbx_strand_id
1 'polypeptide(L)' 'ASIDLDMPCLKAASTMWLKKVRRVPVTHKGKLVGIVSIGDVHRAIFKSCMTS' A
#
# COMPACT_ATOMS: atom_id res chain seq x y z
N ALA A 1 -4.02 11.86 2.18
CA ALA A 1 -3.14 11.01 3.01
C ALA A 1 -2.31 10.10 2.11
N SER A 2 -0.98 10.11 2.25
CA SER A 2 -0.07 9.20 1.53
C SER A 2 0.43 8.08 2.44
N ILE A 3 1.06 7.07 1.83
CA ILE A 3 1.87 6.05 2.51
C ILE A 3 3.30 6.13 1.98
N ASP A 4 4.27 5.73 2.80
CA ASP A 4 5.67 5.66 2.38
C ASP A 4 5.96 4.41 1.53
N LEU A 5 6.89 4.50 0.59
CA LEU A 5 7.32 3.40 -0.29
C LEU A 5 7.81 2.17 0.48
N ASP A 6 8.50 2.38 1.60
CA ASP A 6 9.08 1.30 2.39
C ASP A 6 8.08 0.74 3.44
N MET A 7 6.83 1.21 3.42
CA MET A 7 5.78 0.73 4.31
C MET A 7 5.39 -0.73 3.97
N PRO A 8 5.39 -1.66 4.95
CA PRO A 8 4.93 -3.02 4.72
C PRO A 8 3.48 -3.09 4.22
N CYS A 9 3.20 -4.01 3.28
CA CYS A 9 1.89 -4.12 2.63
C CYS A 9 0.72 -4.29 3.61
N LEU A 10 0.89 -5.08 4.69
CA LEU A 10 -0.13 -5.24 5.73
C LEU A 10 -0.44 -3.93 6.46
N LYS A 11 0.59 -3.12 6.74
CA LYS A 11 0.42 -1.80 7.38
C LYS A 11 -0.24 -0.81 6.41
N ALA A 12 0.10 -0.88 5.13
CA ALA A 12 -0.58 -0.10 4.09
C ALA A 12 -2.08 -0.45 4.02
N ALA A 13 -2.44 -1.75 3.99
CA ALA A 13 -3.84 -2.20 3.97
C ALA A 13 -4.62 -1.70 5.21
N SER A 14 -4.04 -1.84 6.41
CA SER A 14 -4.64 -1.32 7.64
C SER A 14 -4.85 0.20 7.59
N THR A 15 -3.87 0.95 7.09
CA THR A 15 -3.96 2.41 6.95
C THR A 15 -5.06 2.81 5.97
N MET A 16 -5.18 2.11 4.84
CA MET A 16 -6.22 2.35 3.83
C MET A 16 -7.62 2.09 4.41
N TRP A 17 -7.78 1.02 5.19
CA TRP A 17 -9.02 0.68 5.90
C TRP A 17 -9.43 1.77 6.89
N LEU A 18 -8.52 2.14 7.81
CA LEU A 18 -8.79 3.16 8.83
C LEU A 18 -9.16 4.51 8.21
N LYS A 19 -8.55 4.87 7.09
CA LYS A 19 -8.80 6.13 6.38
C LYS A 19 -9.96 6.05 5.38
N LYS A 20 -10.61 4.89 5.23
CA LYS A 20 -11.72 4.65 4.28
C LYS A 20 -11.37 5.04 2.83
N VAL A 21 -10.13 4.79 2.41
CA VAL A 21 -9.63 5.11 1.06
C VAL A 21 -9.25 3.85 0.30
N ARG A 22 -9.66 3.78 -0.97
CA ARG A 22 -9.36 2.64 -1.85
C ARG A 22 -8.12 2.81 -2.71
N ARG A 23 -7.64 4.04 -2.86
CA ARG A 23 -6.42 4.41 -3.59
C ARG A 23 -5.65 5.41 -2.74
N VAL A 24 -4.33 5.23 -2.64
CA VAL A 24 -3.47 6.14 -1.88
C VAL A 24 -2.22 6.50 -2.69
N PRO A 25 -1.78 7.77 -2.66
CA PRO A 25 -0.49 8.15 -3.20
C PRO A 25 0.63 7.51 -2.38
N VAL A 26 1.65 7.01 -3.07
CA VAL A 26 2.89 6.49 -2.49
C VAL A 26 3.94 7.57 -2.59
N THR A 27 4.56 7.88 -1.46
CA THR A 27 5.63 8.88 -1.37
C THR A 27 6.94 8.23 -0.95
N HIS A 28 8.07 8.77 -1.39
CA HIS A 28 9.39 8.41 -0.88
C HIS A 28 10.23 9.68 -0.77
N LYS A 29 10.86 9.91 0.39
CA LYS A 29 11.66 11.13 0.65
C LYS A 29 10.92 12.43 0.30
N GLY A 30 9.64 12.51 0.67
CA GLY A 30 8.79 13.67 0.43
C GLY A 30 8.33 13.87 -1.03
N LYS A 31 8.69 12.97 -1.95
CA LYS A 31 8.28 13.03 -3.37
C LYS A 31 7.19 12.02 -3.65
N LEU A 32 6.20 12.38 -4.47
CA LEU A 32 5.23 11.45 -5.02
C LEU A 32 5.94 10.52 -6.01
N VAL A 33 5.88 9.22 -5.77
CA VAL A 33 6.51 8.20 -6.62
C VAL A 33 5.50 7.31 -7.34
N GLY A 34 4.23 7.35 -6.92
CA GLY A 34 3.18 6.59 -7.59
C GLY A 34 1.86 6.58 -6.84
N ILE A 35 0.95 5.72 -7.28
CA ILE A 35 -0.36 5.49 -6.66
C ILE A 35 -0.57 3.98 -6.57
N VAL A 36 -1.12 3.53 -5.46
CA VAL A 36 -1.48 2.12 -5.26
C VAL A 36 -2.96 2.00 -4.88
N SER A 37 -3.64 0.98 -5.39
CA SER A 37 -4.99 0.63 -4.99
C SER A 37 -4.99 -0.50 -3.95
N ILE A 38 -6.09 -0.63 -3.20
CA ILE A 38 -6.24 -1.72 -2.22
C ILE A 38 -6.15 -3.10 -2.89
N GLY A 39 -6.58 -3.21 -4.16
CA GLY A 39 -6.46 -4.43 -4.93
C GLY A 39 -5.01 -4.82 -5.25
N ASP A 40 -4.13 -3.84 -5.48
CA ASP A 40 -2.70 -4.07 -5.68
C ASP A 40 -2.04 -4.59 -4.39
N VAL A 41 -2.39 -3.98 -3.25
CA VAL A 41 -1.90 -4.40 -1.93
C VAL A 41 -2.33 -5.83 -1.61
N HIS A 42 -3.60 -6.18 -1.83
CA HIS A 42 -4.08 -7.54 -1.64
C HIS A 42 -3.39 -8.56 -2.56
N ARG A 43 -3.19 -8.21 -3.84
CA ARG A 43 -2.44 -9.07 -4.78
C ARG A 43 -1.01 -9.30 -4.32
N ALA A 44 -0.33 -8.27 -3.81
CA ALA A 44 1.03 -8.38 -3.32
C ALA A 44 1.13 -9.28 -2.08
N ILE A 45 0.21 -9.11 -1.11
CA ILE A 45 0.12 -9.97 0.08
C ILE A 45 -0.10 -11.42 -0.34
N PHE A 46 -1.10 -11.67 -1.20
CA PHE A 46 -1.41 -13.01 -1.68
C PHE A 46 -0.23 -13.67 -2.41
N LYS A 47 0.43 -12.92 -3.31
CA LYS A 47 1.63 -13.39 -4.02
C LYS A 47 2.74 -13.76 -3.03
N SER A 48 2.99 -12.93 -2.01
CA SER A 48 4.03 -13.20 -1.01
C SER A 48 3.79 -14.49 -0.21
N CYS A 49 2.53 -14.84 0.05
CA CYS A 49 2.15 -16.07 0.75
C CYS A 49 2.27 -17.33 -0.11
N MET A 50 2.08 -17.23 -1.44
CA MET A 50 2.13 -18.39 -2.34
C MET A 50 3.53 -18.78 -2.80
N THR A 51 4.49 -17.85 -2.76
CA THR A 51 5.90 -18.13 -3.11
C THR A 51 6.75 -18.55 -1.91
N SER A 52 6.13 -19.06 -0.84
CA SER A 52 6.84 -19.69 0.29
C SER A 52 6.99 -21.19 0.09
#